data_AF-A0A3F3QBR8-F1
#
_entry.id   AF-A0A3F3QBR8-F1
#
_cell.length_a   1.000
_cell.length_b   1.000
_cell.length_c   1.000
_cell.angle_alpha   90.00
_cell.angle_beta   90.00
_cell.angle_gamma   90.00
#
_symmetry.space_group_name_H-M   'P 1'
#
loop_
_entity.id
_entity.type
_entity.pdbx_description
1 polymer ?
#
loop_
_entity_poly.entity_id
_entity_poly.type
_entity_poly.pdbx_seq_one_letter_code
_entity_poly.pdbx_strand_id
1 'polypeptide(L)'
;MNPNLPHQHHHHLHQTPHLTTYLTHLPFLPLHQRITSLNLLSQSLTPQITPTGTRLISHPSFTGPAPLDHLGTIYITTGRDCVHNNADLPTRILHADVGALLESVYEKSREMLDAGIQDGSVVLSEENKLRDGSGACCRGEPEVMFREGWAVEEALWFYRVDFEHRWEVGDRDGERVLLRASVGMLERAAEWEEEGEGM
;
A
#
# COMPACT_ATOMS: atom_id res chain seq x y z
N MET A 1 26.35 42.67 -42.30
CA MET A 1 25.00 42.52 -41.71
C MET A 1 24.56 41.09 -41.94
N ASN A 2 24.64 40.27 -40.90
CA ASN A 2 24.05 38.92 -40.87
C ASN A 2 23.54 38.76 -39.43
N PRO A 3 22.23 38.57 -39.19
CA PRO A 3 21.69 38.65 -37.85
C PRO A 3 22.03 37.38 -37.05
N ASN A 4 22.50 37.60 -35.82
CA ASN A 4 22.65 36.59 -34.79
C ASN A 4 21.32 35.84 -34.57
N LEU A 5 21.32 34.54 -34.82
CA LEU A 5 20.33 33.61 -34.30
C LEU A 5 20.62 33.38 -32.81
N PRO A 6 19.71 33.72 -31.88
CA PRO A 6 19.89 33.29 -30.50
C PRO A 6 19.62 31.79 -30.41
N HIS A 7 20.62 31.05 -29.94
CA HIS A 7 20.47 29.67 -29.49
C HIS A 7 19.36 29.60 -28.44
N GLN A 8 18.23 28.98 -28.79
CA GLN A 8 17.25 28.54 -27.81
C GLN A 8 17.85 27.38 -27.02
N HIS A 9 18.36 27.67 -25.83
CA HIS A 9 18.56 26.66 -24.81
C HIS A 9 17.18 26.14 -24.39
N HIS A 10 16.81 24.94 -24.86
CA HIS A 10 15.76 24.15 -24.23
C HIS A 10 16.25 23.68 -22.87
N HIS A 11 16.08 24.53 -21.85
CA HIS A 11 15.97 24.05 -20.48
C HIS A 11 14.63 23.33 -20.37
N HIS A 12 14.61 22.03 -20.66
CA HIS A 12 13.60 21.16 -20.08
C HIS A 12 13.83 21.17 -18.57
N LEU A 13 13.18 22.10 -17.87
CA LEU A 13 12.95 21.97 -16.45
C LEU A 13 12.24 20.62 -16.26
N HIS A 14 12.97 19.62 -15.77
CA HIS A 14 12.36 18.39 -15.27
C HIS A 14 11.47 18.81 -14.11
N GLN A 15 10.21 19.09 -14.40
CA GLN A 15 9.24 19.46 -13.39
C GLN A 15 8.99 18.22 -12.55
N THR A 16 9.46 18.27 -11.31
CA THR A 16 9.24 17.19 -10.34
C THR A 16 7.74 16.93 -10.22
N PRO A 17 7.28 15.68 -10.47
CA PRO A 17 5.85 15.38 -10.45
C PRO A 17 5.25 15.62 -9.07
N HIS A 18 3.97 15.98 -9.03
CA HIS A 18 3.23 16.16 -7.79
C HIS A 18 2.83 14.79 -7.22
N LEU A 19 2.99 14.57 -5.91
CA LEU A 19 2.75 13.27 -5.28
C LEU A 19 1.32 12.79 -5.49
N THR A 20 0.33 13.66 -5.26
CA THR A 20 -1.10 13.35 -5.54
C THR A 20 -1.33 12.89 -6.97
N THR A 21 -0.73 13.55 -7.97
CA THR A 21 -0.87 13.16 -9.38
C THR A 21 -0.27 11.78 -9.62
N TYR A 22 0.91 11.51 -9.05
CA TYR A 22 1.54 10.20 -9.12
C TYR A 22 0.65 9.10 -8.52
N LEU A 23 0.10 9.31 -7.32
CA LEU A 23 -0.81 8.36 -6.69
C LEU A 23 -2.06 8.09 -7.53
N THR A 24 -2.66 9.13 -8.14
CA THR A 24 -3.82 8.97 -9.03
C THR A 24 -3.49 8.11 -10.25
N HIS A 25 -2.23 8.07 -10.70
CA HIS A 25 -1.82 7.24 -11.83
C HIS A 25 -1.50 5.79 -11.46
N LEU A 26 -1.11 5.50 -10.22
CA LEU A 26 -0.70 4.16 -9.78
C LEU A 26 -1.72 3.05 -10.09
N PRO A 27 -3.04 3.22 -9.82
CA PRO A 27 -4.03 2.16 -10.09
C PRO A 27 -4.08 1.68 -11.54
N PHE A 28 -3.65 2.52 -12.50
CA PHE A 28 -3.67 2.19 -13.93
C PHE A 28 -2.45 1.40 -14.39
N LEU A 29 -1.46 1.17 -13.52
CA LEU A 29 -0.30 0.36 -13.83
C LEU A 29 -0.63 -1.14 -13.79
N PRO A 30 0.06 -1.97 -14.61
CA PRO A 30 0.07 -3.42 -14.45
C PRO A 30 0.37 -3.82 -13.01
N LEU A 31 -0.28 -4.88 -12.51
CA LEU A 31 -0.29 -5.24 -11.09
C LEU A 31 1.11 -5.31 -10.47
N HIS A 32 2.04 -6.05 -11.09
CA HIS A 32 3.41 -6.16 -10.59
C HIS A 32 4.12 -4.80 -10.55
N GLN A 33 4.02 -3.99 -11.62
CA GLN A 33 4.63 -2.65 -11.67
C GLN A 33 4.03 -1.71 -10.61
N ARG A 34 2.73 -1.84 -10.34
CA ARG A 34 2.04 -1.08 -9.31
C ARG A 34 2.59 -1.41 -7.92
N ILE A 35 2.74 -2.70 -7.60
CA ILE A 35 3.26 -3.17 -6.31
C ILE A 35 4.72 -2.74 -6.14
N THR A 36 5.55 -2.90 -7.18
CA THR A 36 6.94 -2.41 -7.17
C THR A 36 7.01 -0.90 -6.94
N SER A 37 6.13 -0.13 -7.60
CA SER A 37 6.04 1.32 -7.42
C SER A 37 5.60 1.70 -6.01
N LEU A 38 4.63 0.97 -5.43
CA LEU A 38 4.20 1.15 -4.04
C LEU A 38 5.34 0.84 -3.06
N ASN A 39 6.11 -0.21 -3.30
CA ASN A 39 7.26 -0.58 -2.47
C ASN A 39 8.31 0.53 -2.46
N LEU A 40 8.75 0.97 -3.64
CA LEU A 40 9.74 2.05 -3.77
C LEU A 40 9.26 3.35 -3.12
N LEU A 41 7.99 3.70 -3.32
CA LEU A 41 7.40 4.89 -2.72
C LEU A 41 7.40 4.81 -1.19
N SER A 42 6.99 3.67 -0.63
CA SER A 42 6.74 3.49 0.80
C SER A 42 8.02 3.55 1.66
N GLN A 43 9.19 3.30 1.07
CA GLN A 43 10.48 3.33 1.76
C GLN A 43 10.90 4.73 2.25
N SER A 44 10.30 5.81 1.74
CA SER A 44 10.73 7.19 2.04
C SER A 44 9.57 8.15 2.29
N LEU A 45 8.43 7.63 2.74
CA LEU A 45 7.28 8.45 3.11
C LEU A 45 7.49 9.12 4.46
N THR A 46 7.15 10.41 4.52
CA THR A 46 7.10 11.16 5.77
C THR A 46 5.66 11.59 6.05
N PRO A 47 5.04 11.14 7.16
CA PRO A 47 3.69 11.55 7.51
C PRO A 47 3.62 12.98 8.04
N GLN A 48 2.46 13.61 7.87
CA GLN A 48 2.13 14.95 8.33
C GLN A 48 0.67 15.01 8.76
N ILE A 49 0.34 15.85 9.74
CA ILE A 49 -1.03 16.04 10.24
C ILE A 49 -1.45 17.49 10.06
N THR A 50 -2.62 17.72 9.47
CA THR A 50 -3.20 19.06 9.40
C THR A 50 -3.88 19.45 10.73
N PRO A 51 -4.12 20.74 10.99
CA PRO A 51 -4.87 21.17 12.19
C PRO A 51 -6.29 20.58 12.29
N THR A 52 -6.85 20.08 11.18
CA THR A 52 -8.17 19.43 11.15
C THR A 52 -8.11 17.92 11.35
N GLY A 53 -6.91 17.35 11.55
CA GLY A 53 -6.68 15.91 11.70
C GLY A 53 -6.51 15.14 10.40
N THR A 54 -6.38 15.82 9.25
CA THR A 54 -6.17 15.14 7.97
C THR A 54 -4.73 14.62 7.91
N ARG A 55 -4.60 13.34 7.59
CA ARG A 55 -3.32 12.64 7.51
C ARG A 55 -2.78 12.73 6.09
N LEU A 56 -1.60 13.31 5.96
CA LEU A 56 -0.91 13.53 4.70
C LEU A 56 0.43 12.80 4.69
N ILE A 57 0.96 12.55 3.51
CA ILE A 57 2.31 12.06 3.27
C ILE A 57 3.05 12.99 2.33
N SER A 58 4.37 13.04 2.51
CA SER A 58 5.32 13.69 1.61
C SER A 58 6.41 12.70 1.24
N HIS A 59 7.08 12.95 0.11
CA HIS A 59 8.17 12.11 -0.37
C HIS A 59 9.26 12.99 -1.02
N PRO A 60 10.57 12.72 -0.80
CA PRO A 60 11.66 13.57 -1.28
C PRO A 60 11.68 13.80 -2.80
N SER A 61 11.25 12.80 -3.57
CA SER A 61 11.24 12.84 -5.04
C SER A 61 10.00 13.49 -5.65
N PHE A 62 9.03 13.95 -4.85
CA PHE A 62 7.78 14.53 -5.36
C PHE A 62 7.52 15.91 -4.76
N THR A 63 6.77 16.72 -5.50
CA THR A 63 6.27 17.99 -4.97
C THR A 63 4.92 17.81 -4.28
N GLY A 64 4.69 18.58 -3.23
CA GLY A 64 3.42 18.63 -2.50
C GLY A 64 3.11 17.37 -1.69
N PRO A 65 2.24 17.49 -0.67
CA PRO A 65 1.75 16.33 0.06
C PRO A 65 0.62 15.62 -0.69
N ALA A 66 0.33 14.40 -0.29
CA ALA A 66 -0.85 13.65 -0.72
C ALA A 66 -1.59 13.02 0.48
N PRO A 67 -2.89 12.71 0.37
CA PRO A 67 -3.62 12.05 1.44
C PRO A 67 -3.09 10.63 1.71
N LEU A 68 -2.78 10.34 2.99
CA LEU A 68 -2.27 9.02 3.39
C LEU A 68 -3.28 7.90 3.07
N ASP A 69 -4.56 8.13 3.34
CA ASP A 69 -5.61 7.15 3.07
C ASP A 69 -5.87 6.91 1.58
N HIS A 70 -5.51 7.86 0.71
CA HIS A 70 -5.53 7.58 -0.72
C HIS A 70 -4.50 6.49 -1.07
N LEU A 71 -3.28 6.58 -0.52
CA LEU A 71 -2.27 5.54 -0.67
C LEU A 71 -2.72 4.21 -0.02
N GLY A 72 -3.31 4.27 1.17
CA GLY A 72 -3.83 3.07 1.83
C GLY A 72 -4.93 2.38 1.03
N THR A 73 -5.83 3.15 0.41
CA THR A 73 -6.86 2.61 -0.48
C THR A 73 -6.24 1.90 -1.68
N ILE A 74 -5.23 2.51 -2.32
CA ILE A 74 -4.50 1.90 -3.44
C ILE A 74 -3.85 0.59 -3.00
N TYR A 75 -3.22 0.56 -1.83
CA TYR A 75 -2.59 -0.64 -1.30
C TYR A 75 -3.60 -1.79 -1.09
N ILE A 76 -4.73 -1.51 -0.42
CA ILE A 76 -5.77 -2.50 -0.12
C ILE A 76 -6.38 -3.05 -1.41
N THR A 77 -6.74 -2.18 -2.36
CA THR A 77 -7.31 -2.64 -3.64
C THR A 77 -6.29 -3.43 -4.47
N THR A 78 -5.01 -3.09 -4.39
CA THR A 78 -3.94 -3.85 -5.05
C THR A 78 -3.80 -5.26 -4.46
N GLY A 79 -4.00 -5.43 -3.15
CA GLY A 79 -4.00 -6.75 -2.52
C GLY A 79 -5.15 -7.62 -3.04
N ARG A 80 -6.35 -7.03 -3.13
CA ARG A 80 -7.51 -7.68 -3.75
C ARG A 80 -7.24 -8.07 -5.21
N ASP A 81 -6.59 -7.20 -5.98
CA ASP A 81 -6.22 -7.51 -7.37
C ASP A 81 -5.23 -8.68 -7.47
N CYS A 82 -4.36 -8.89 -6.48
CA CYS A 82 -3.51 -10.08 -6.42
C CYS A 82 -4.32 -11.37 -6.34
N VAL A 83 -5.36 -11.38 -5.52
CA VAL A 83 -6.25 -12.53 -5.37
C VAL A 83 -7.08 -12.74 -6.63
N HIS A 84 -7.71 -11.67 -7.16
CA HIS A 84 -8.59 -11.77 -8.33
C HIS A 84 -7.85 -12.18 -9.61
N ASN A 85 -6.61 -11.73 -9.78
CA ASN A 85 -5.82 -12.02 -10.98
C ASN A 85 -4.92 -13.26 -10.81
N ASN A 86 -5.04 -13.97 -9.69
CA ASN A 86 -4.14 -15.06 -9.30
C ASN A 86 -2.66 -14.71 -9.51
N ALA A 87 -2.22 -13.60 -8.91
CA ALA A 87 -0.84 -13.15 -9.01
C ALA A 87 0.13 -14.23 -8.51
N ASP A 88 1.33 -14.25 -9.09
CA ASP A 88 2.40 -15.15 -8.63
C ASP A 88 2.81 -14.87 -7.19
N LEU A 89 3.45 -15.87 -6.57
CA LEU A 89 3.84 -15.82 -5.18
C LEU A 89 4.81 -14.67 -4.86
N PRO A 90 5.88 -14.42 -5.65
CA PRO A 90 6.78 -13.29 -5.42
C PRO A 90 6.05 -11.94 -5.42
N THR A 91 5.09 -11.73 -6.32
CA THR A 91 4.29 -10.51 -6.38
C THR A 91 3.43 -10.33 -5.13
N ARG A 92 2.85 -11.41 -4.61
CA ARG A 92 2.05 -11.38 -3.37
C ARG A 92 2.91 -11.13 -2.13
N ILE A 93 4.10 -11.73 -2.04
CA ILE A 93 5.07 -11.47 -0.96
C ILE A 93 5.50 -9.99 -0.99
N LEU A 94 5.85 -9.46 -2.17
CA LEU A 94 6.22 -8.05 -2.29
C LEU A 94 5.07 -7.11 -1.86
N HIS A 95 3.81 -7.48 -2.11
CA HIS A 95 2.67 -6.73 -1.58
C HIS A 95 2.60 -6.77 -0.05
N ALA A 96 2.85 -7.92 0.58
CA ALA A 96 2.92 -8.00 2.04
C ALA A 96 4.05 -7.13 2.62
N ASP A 97 5.22 -7.09 1.97
CA ASP A 97 6.34 -6.21 2.37
C ASP A 97 5.97 -4.73 2.32
N VAL A 98 5.18 -4.31 1.32
CA VAL A 98 4.62 -2.95 1.26
C VAL A 98 3.72 -2.69 2.47
N GLY A 99 2.93 -3.69 2.87
CA GLY A 99 2.06 -3.59 4.04
C GLY A 99 2.82 -3.25 5.32
N ALA A 100 3.93 -3.95 5.57
CA ALA A 100 4.80 -3.70 6.73
C ALA A 100 5.41 -2.29 6.70
N LEU A 101 5.83 -1.80 5.53
CA LEU A 101 6.30 -0.42 5.38
C LEU A 101 5.20 0.59 5.69
N LEU A 102 3.99 0.38 5.15
CA LEU A 102 2.87 1.28 5.37
C LEU A 102 2.37 1.26 6.82
N GLU A 103 2.38 0.10 7.49
CA GLU A 103 2.06 -0.02 8.91
C GLU A 103 2.88 0.96 9.74
N SER A 104 4.20 1.01 9.55
CA SER A 104 5.07 1.97 10.25
C SER A 104 4.71 3.44 9.98
N VAL A 105 4.28 3.78 8.76
CA VAL A 105 3.82 5.13 8.40
C VAL A 105 2.51 5.46 9.09
N TYR A 106 1.58 4.51 9.16
CA TYR A 106 0.30 4.66 9.84
C TYR A 106 0.45 4.72 11.36
N GLU A 107 1.33 3.92 11.96
CA GLU A 107 1.68 4.03 13.38
C GLU A 107 2.24 5.40 13.68
N LYS A 108 3.25 5.85 12.92
CA LYS A 108 3.88 7.14 13.16
C LYS A 108 2.90 8.30 13.01
N SER A 109 2.07 8.23 11.98
CA SER A 109 1.06 9.26 11.77
C SER A 109 -0.03 9.23 12.85
N ARG A 110 -0.31 8.08 13.47
CA ARG A 110 -1.24 7.99 14.60
C ARG A 110 -0.66 8.65 15.85
N GLU A 111 0.60 8.38 16.17
CA GLU A 111 1.31 9.05 17.27
C GLU A 111 1.26 10.58 17.12
N MET A 112 1.49 11.09 15.90
CA MET A 112 1.44 12.52 15.62
C MET A 112 0.03 13.11 15.79
N LEU A 113 -1.00 12.36 15.37
CA LEU A 113 -2.39 12.78 15.51
C LEU A 113 -2.79 12.86 16.98
N ASP A 114 -2.49 11.81 17.76
CA ASP A 114 -2.81 11.74 19.18
C ASP A 114 -2.08 12.83 19.97
N ALA A 115 -0.80 13.08 19.67
CA ALA A 115 -0.04 14.18 20.27
C ALA A 115 -0.66 15.54 19.96
N GLY A 116 -1.07 15.78 18.70
CA GLY A 116 -1.71 17.04 18.31
C GLY A 116 -3.09 17.25 18.92
N ILE A 117 -3.85 16.17 19.15
CA ILE A 117 -5.11 16.24 19.90
C ILE A 117 -4.83 16.57 21.37
N GLN A 118 -3.82 15.93 21.96
CA GLN A 118 -3.47 16.11 23.36
C GLN A 118 -2.96 17.53 23.67
N ASP A 119 -2.16 18.12 22.78
CA ASP A 119 -1.64 19.48 22.95
C ASP A 119 -2.59 20.58 22.44
N GLY A 120 -3.69 20.20 21.79
CA GLY A 120 -4.73 21.09 21.28
C GLY A 120 -4.41 21.75 19.92
N SER A 121 -3.30 21.39 19.27
CA SER A 121 -2.96 21.86 17.92
C SER A 121 -3.84 21.23 16.83
N VAL A 122 -4.48 20.11 17.11
CA VAL A 122 -5.40 19.42 16.21
C VAL A 122 -6.80 19.37 16.79
N VAL A 123 -7.76 19.86 16.01
CA VAL A 123 -9.20 19.71 16.26
C VAL A 123 -9.80 18.94 15.10
N LEU A 124 -10.22 17.70 15.36
CA LEU A 124 -10.78 16.84 14.31
C LEU A 124 -12.01 17.47 13.65
N SER A 125 -12.01 17.52 12.33
CA SER A 125 -13.22 17.77 11.55
C SER A 125 -14.24 16.64 11.76
N GLU A 126 -15.53 16.90 11.49
CA GLU A 126 -16.57 15.86 11.57
C GLU A 126 -16.26 14.66 10.67
N GLU A 127 -15.70 14.90 9.49
CA GLU A 127 -15.26 13.84 8.58
C GLU A 127 -14.17 12.97 9.21
N ASN A 128 -13.15 13.57 9.83
CA ASN A 128 -12.07 12.82 10.46
C ASN A 128 -12.54 12.08 11.72
N LYS A 129 -13.50 12.63 12.48
CA LYS A 129 -14.14 11.91 13.59
C LYS A 129 -14.88 10.66 13.12
N LEU A 130 -15.60 10.74 12.00
CA LEU A 130 -16.30 9.59 11.42
C LEU A 130 -15.33 8.50 10.96
N ARG A 131 -14.21 8.91 10.34
CA ARG A 131 -13.16 7.99 9.87
C ARG A 131 -12.41 7.30 11.00
N ASP A 132 -12.17 7.99 12.12
CA ASP A 132 -11.57 7.37 13.32
C ASP A 132 -12.59 6.63 14.22
N GLY A 133 -13.88 6.72 13.88
CA GLY A 133 -14.97 6.20 14.69
C GLY A 133 -15.17 4.68 14.61
N SER A 134 -16.12 4.19 15.42
CA SER A 134 -16.53 2.79 15.43
C SER A 134 -17.04 2.32 14.05
N GLY A 135 -16.68 1.10 13.67
CA GLY A 135 -17.08 0.47 12.40
C GLY A 135 -16.29 0.93 11.17
N ALA A 136 -15.28 1.79 11.33
CA ALA A 136 -14.40 2.22 10.24
C ALA A 136 -13.62 1.05 9.60
N CYS A 137 -13.16 0.06 10.39
CA CYS A 137 -12.56 -1.16 9.85
C CYS A 137 -13.52 -1.90 8.90
N CYS A 138 -14.79 -2.03 9.26
CA CYS A 138 -15.80 -2.72 8.45
C CYS A 138 -16.14 -1.96 7.15
N ARG A 139 -15.93 -0.64 7.13
CA ARG A 139 -16.05 0.17 5.90
C ARG A 139 -14.79 0.12 5.04
N GLY A 140 -13.71 -0.46 5.56
CA GLY A 140 -12.42 -0.51 4.89
C GLY A 140 -11.64 0.79 4.96
N GLU A 141 -11.86 1.62 5.98
CA GLU A 141 -11.07 2.84 6.19
C GLU A 141 -9.60 2.46 6.42
N PRO A 142 -8.67 2.92 5.57
CA PRO A 142 -7.29 2.44 5.61
C PRO A 142 -6.63 2.60 6.96
N GLU A 143 -6.77 3.76 7.61
CA GLU A 143 -6.25 3.98 8.96
C GLU A 143 -6.60 2.84 9.92
N VAL A 144 -7.87 2.48 9.99
CA VAL A 144 -8.35 1.51 10.95
C VAL A 144 -7.99 0.09 10.50
N MET A 145 -7.99 -0.18 9.19
CA MET A 145 -7.51 -1.47 8.68
C MET A 145 -6.03 -1.70 9.01
N PHE A 146 -5.17 -0.68 8.93
CA PHE A 146 -3.77 -0.80 9.33
C PHE A 146 -3.64 -0.95 10.85
N ARG A 147 -4.35 -0.12 11.64
CA ARG A 147 -4.34 -0.18 13.10
C ARG A 147 -4.74 -1.54 13.67
N GLU A 148 -5.73 -2.18 13.06
CA GLU A 148 -6.24 -3.48 13.52
C GLU A 148 -5.49 -4.67 12.87
N GLY A 149 -4.48 -4.41 12.03
CA GLY A 149 -3.70 -5.45 11.33
C GLY A 149 -4.45 -6.19 10.21
N TRP A 150 -5.54 -5.61 9.70
CA TRP A 150 -6.38 -6.21 8.66
C TRP A 150 -5.88 -5.89 7.24
N ALA A 151 -5.13 -4.79 7.07
CA ALA A 151 -4.65 -4.36 5.76
C ALA A 151 -3.48 -5.21 5.21
N VAL A 152 -2.54 -5.62 6.07
CA VAL A 152 -1.17 -6.06 5.70
C VAL A 152 -1.13 -7.36 4.88
N GLU A 153 -2.24 -8.10 4.76
CA GLU A 153 -2.23 -9.46 4.21
C GLU A 153 -3.35 -9.72 3.20
N GLU A 154 -3.94 -8.67 2.63
CA GLU A 154 -4.99 -8.79 1.60
C GLU A 154 -4.54 -9.57 0.34
N ALA A 155 -3.24 -9.61 0.01
CA ALA A 155 -2.72 -10.40 -1.12
C ALA A 155 -2.45 -11.88 -0.77
N LEU A 156 -2.37 -12.22 0.52
CA LEU A 156 -2.01 -13.56 1.01
C LEU A 156 -3.23 -14.45 1.26
N TRP A 157 -4.37 -14.04 0.72
CA TRP A 157 -5.55 -14.88 0.65
C TRP A 157 -5.48 -15.75 -0.61
N PHE A 158 -5.73 -17.03 -0.43
CA PHE A 158 -5.71 -18.02 -1.49
C PHE A 158 -7.05 -18.73 -1.56
N TYR A 159 -7.49 -19.05 -2.78
CA TYR A 159 -8.57 -20.01 -2.95
C TYR A 159 -8.02 -21.41 -2.74
N ARG A 160 -8.71 -22.22 -1.93
CA ARG A 160 -8.34 -23.62 -1.64
C ARG A 160 -7.96 -24.42 -2.90
N VAL A 161 -8.76 -24.28 -3.96
CA VAL A 161 -8.58 -24.99 -5.25
C VAL A 161 -7.23 -24.72 -5.93
N ASP A 162 -6.60 -23.58 -5.67
CA ASP A 162 -5.32 -23.22 -6.27
C ASP A 162 -4.13 -23.91 -5.55
N PHE A 163 -4.37 -24.53 -4.39
CA PHE A 163 -3.34 -25.13 -3.53
C PHE A 163 -3.67 -26.55 -3.04
N GLU A 164 -4.86 -27.09 -3.33
CA GLU A 164 -5.27 -28.47 -2.96
C GLU A 164 -4.30 -29.55 -3.43
N HIS A 165 -3.64 -29.34 -4.58
CA HIS A 165 -2.61 -30.25 -5.10
C HIS A 165 -1.21 -30.04 -4.49
N ARG A 166 -1.00 -28.98 -3.70
CA ARG A 166 0.30 -28.63 -3.10
C ARG A 166 0.35 -28.87 -1.59
N TRP A 167 -0.78 -28.94 -0.88
CA TRP A 167 -0.82 -29.19 0.57
C TRP A 167 -1.99 -30.09 0.99
N GLU A 168 -1.73 -31.03 1.92
CA GLU A 168 -2.77 -31.78 2.63
C GLU A 168 -3.52 -30.86 3.60
N VAL A 169 -4.48 -30.09 3.08
CA VAL A 169 -5.34 -29.24 3.91
C VAL A 169 -6.52 -30.09 4.40
N GLY A 170 -6.52 -30.38 5.71
CA GLY A 170 -7.58 -31.11 6.39
C GLY A 170 -8.98 -30.59 6.05
N ASP A 171 -9.84 -31.51 5.66
CA ASP A 171 -11.11 -31.25 4.99
C ASP A 171 -12.14 -30.54 5.89
N ARG A 172 -12.74 -29.48 5.37
CA ARG A 172 -14.13 -29.11 5.64
C ARG A 172 -14.70 -28.43 4.40
N ASP A 173 -15.65 -29.13 3.79
CA ASP A 173 -16.67 -28.71 2.83
C ASP A 173 -16.25 -27.72 1.74
N GLY A 174 -16.46 -28.11 0.48
CA GLY A 174 -16.03 -27.41 -0.75
C GLY A 174 -16.62 -26.02 -1.02
N GLU A 175 -16.68 -25.17 0.01
CA GLU A 175 -16.77 -23.73 -0.12
C GLU A 175 -15.39 -23.17 -0.49
N ARG A 176 -15.38 -22.05 -1.19
CA ARG A 176 -14.18 -21.24 -1.42
C ARG A 176 -13.69 -20.70 -0.06
N VAL A 177 -13.02 -21.55 0.70
CA VAL A 177 -12.37 -21.15 1.94
C VAL A 177 -11.18 -20.30 1.52
N LEU A 178 -11.28 -19.00 1.77
CA LEU A 178 -10.13 -18.11 1.71
C LEU A 178 -9.20 -18.52 2.85
N LEU A 179 -8.11 -19.21 2.51
CA LEU A 179 -7.08 -19.57 3.48
C LEU A 179 -6.05 -18.45 3.49
N ARG A 180 -5.74 -17.96 4.69
CA ARG A 180 -4.67 -16.97 4.92
C ARG A 180 -3.39 -17.73 5.20
N ALA A 181 -2.37 -17.56 4.36
CA ALA A 181 -1.02 -18.03 4.67
C ALA A 181 -0.21 -16.86 5.25
N SER A 182 0.60 -17.11 6.28
CA SER A 182 1.56 -16.10 6.73
C SER A 182 2.73 -15.99 5.75
N VAL A 183 3.43 -14.85 5.71
CA VAL A 183 4.64 -14.66 4.89
C VAL A 183 5.65 -15.79 5.12
N GLY A 184 5.92 -16.14 6.37
CA GLY A 184 6.84 -17.25 6.67
C GLY A 184 6.36 -18.62 6.20
N MET A 185 5.05 -18.85 6.05
CA MET A 185 4.55 -20.08 5.41
C MET A 185 4.84 -20.11 3.91
N LEU A 186 4.79 -18.94 3.28
CA LEU A 186 5.02 -18.78 1.85
C LEU A 186 6.51 -18.82 1.48
N GLU A 187 7.38 -18.22 2.30
CA GLU A 187 8.83 -18.30 2.10
C GLU A 187 9.31 -19.75 2.15
N ARG A 188 8.87 -20.52 3.16
CA ARG A 188 9.17 -21.96 3.27
C ARG A 188 8.63 -22.77 2.09
N ALA A 189 7.50 -22.36 1.53
CA ALA A 189 6.92 -23.01 0.35
C ALA A 189 7.75 -22.77 -0.91
N ALA A 190 8.22 -21.53 -1.10
CA ALA A 190 9.06 -21.16 -2.23
C ALA A 190 10.43 -21.86 -2.18
N GLU A 191 11.03 -21.97 -0.99
CA GLU A 191 12.27 -22.74 -0.78
C GLU A 191 12.12 -24.21 -1.21
N TRP A 192 10.95 -24.83 -0.95
CA TRP A 192 10.68 -26.21 -1.37
C TRP A 192 10.51 -26.34 -2.90
N GLU A 193 10.03 -25.31 -3.59
CA GLU A 193 9.91 -25.30 -5.05
C GLU A 193 11.30 -25.17 -5.71
N GLU A 194 12.19 -24.34 -5.17
CA GLU A 194 13.57 -24.21 -5.68
C GLU A 194 14.43 -25.46 -5.43
N GLU A 195 14.26 -26.15 -4.30
CA GLU A 195 14.96 -27.41 -4.02
C GLU A 195 14.39 -28.61 -4.79
N GLY A 196 13.11 -28.56 -5.18
CA GLY A 196 12.41 -29.63 -5.90
C GLY A 196 12.64 -29.65 -7.41
N GLU A 197 13.02 -28.53 -8.04
CA GLU A 197 13.35 -28.47 -9.48
C GLU A 197 14.75 -29.02 -9.82
N GLY A 198 15.49 -29.53 -8.81
CA GLY A 198 16.81 -30.13 -8.94
C GLY A 198 16.87 -31.66 -8.99
N MET A 199 15.75 -32.37 -9.21
CA MET A 199 15.69 -33.83 -9.35
C MET A 199 15.05 -34.32 -10.65
#